data_AF-S3DJX4-F1
#
_entry.id   AF-S3DJX4-F1
#
_cell.length_a   1.000
_cell.length_b   1.000
_cell.length_c   1.000
_cell.angle_alpha   90.00
_cell.angle_beta   90.00
_cell.angle_gamma   90.00
#
_symmetry.space_group_name_H-M   'P 1'
#
loop_
_entity.id
_entity.type
_entity.pdbx_description
1 polymer ?
#
loop_
_entity_poly.entity_id
_entity_poly.type
_entity_poly.pdbx_seq_one_letter_code
_entity_poly.pdbx_strand_id
1 'polypeptide(L)'
;MSIAIGICLIFFTSMTTYFGLSGLLHGLFGYFSLKKTFRNCLEGLFLVSFSVIKGILEYIYGASELISRIIGAHIAVEAHLLGLSLGLIFSSIEFFAKNKHLSISKEKE
;
A
#
# COMPACT_ATOMS: atom_id res chain seq x y z
N MET A 1 -1.53 13.31 -12.06
CA MET A 1 -2.24 13.51 -10.78
C MET A 1 -1.26 13.67 -9.63
N SER A 2 -0.55 12.64 -9.16
CA SER A 2 0.49 12.80 -8.12
C SER A 2 1.61 13.80 -8.47
N ILE A 3 1.92 13.96 -9.76
CA ILE A 3 2.87 14.96 -10.29
C ILE A 3 2.37 16.41 -10.11
N ALA A 4 1.09 16.66 -10.34
CA ALA A 4 0.52 17.99 -10.11
C ALA A 4 0.53 18.34 -8.61
N ILE A 5 0.31 17.34 -7.76
CA ILE A 5 0.32 17.45 -6.30
C ILE A 5 1.74 17.71 -5.77
N GLY A 6 2.76 17.03 -6.29
CA GLY A 6 4.16 17.29 -5.94
C GLY A 6 4.68 18.65 -6.40
N ILE A 7 4.26 19.11 -7.59
CA ILE A 7 4.65 20.42 -8.13
C ILE A 7 4.04 21.56 -7.30
N CYS A 8 2.77 21.44 -6.90
CA CYS A 8 2.14 22.42 -6.01
C CYS A 8 2.82 22.44 -4.63
N LEU A 9 3.23 21.28 -4.10
CA LEU A 9 3.94 21.18 -2.81
C LEU A 9 5.33 21.84 -2.82
N ILE A 10 6.01 21.91 -3.96
CA ILE A 10 7.34 22.53 -4.07
C ILE A 10 7.27 24.05 -4.22
N PHE A 11 6.26 24.55 -4.92
CA PHE A 11 6.16 25.97 -5.23
C PHE A 11 5.30 26.75 -4.25
N PHE A 12 4.39 26.09 -3.52
CA PHE A 12 3.43 26.77 -2.63
C PHE A 12 3.51 26.35 -1.16
N THR A 13 4.44 25.47 -0.76
CA THR A 13 4.61 25.12 0.67
C THR A 13 6.06 24.98 1.11
N SER A 14 6.35 25.40 2.34
CA SER A 14 7.66 25.28 3.01
C SER A 14 7.60 24.16 4.05
N MET A 15 7.47 22.92 3.60
CA MET A 15 7.40 21.75 4.47
C MET A 15 8.81 21.21 4.76
N THR A 16 9.20 21.17 6.03
CA THR A 16 10.49 20.59 6.46
C THR A 16 10.45 19.08 6.60
N THR A 17 9.26 18.47 6.71
CA THR A 17 9.14 17.01 6.83
C THR A 17 7.81 16.48 6.30
N TYR A 18 7.90 15.58 5.31
CA TYR A 18 6.75 14.93 4.67
C TYR A 18 6.64 13.49 5.16
N PHE A 19 5.60 13.18 5.93
CA PHE A 19 5.36 11.85 6.48
C PHE A 19 4.08 11.25 5.88
N GLY A 20 4.20 10.21 5.06
CA GLY A 20 3.05 9.36 4.70
C GLY A 20 2.68 9.19 3.22
N LEU A 21 3.23 9.95 2.26
CA LEU A 21 2.95 9.68 0.82
C LEU A 21 3.40 8.28 0.42
N SER A 22 4.51 7.83 0.98
CA SER A 22 5.06 6.51 0.71
C SER A 22 4.14 5.41 1.22
N GLY A 23 3.37 5.65 2.30
CA GLY A 23 2.32 4.74 2.75
C GLY A 23 1.22 4.56 1.69
N LEU A 24 0.77 5.66 1.08
CA LEU A 24 -0.21 5.63 0.01
C LEU A 24 0.29 4.82 -1.21
N LEU A 25 1.57 4.95 -1.56
CA LEU A 25 2.18 4.14 -2.63
C LEU A 25 2.21 2.65 -2.27
N HIS A 26 2.54 2.30 -1.03
CA HIS A 26 2.49 0.91 -0.58
C HIS A 26 1.06 0.36 -0.59
N GLY A 27 0.05 1.19 -0.32
CA GLY A 27 -1.35 0.81 -0.47
C GLY A 27 -1.79 0.60 -1.91
N LEU A 28 -1.42 1.50 -2.83
CA LEU A 28 -1.65 1.29 -4.27
C LEU A 28 -0.95 0.03 -4.77
N PHE A 29 0.29 -0.19 -4.33
CA PHE A 29 1.05 -1.38 -4.67
C PHE A 29 0.38 -2.66 -4.15
N GLY A 30 -0.04 -2.68 -2.89
CA GLY A 30 -0.78 -3.80 -2.30
C GLY A 30 -2.08 -4.09 -3.05
N TYR A 31 -2.84 -3.05 -3.34
CA TYR A 31 -4.10 -3.13 -4.09
C TYR A 31 -3.90 -3.79 -5.46
N PHE A 32 -2.98 -3.29 -6.28
CA PHE A 32 -2.76 -3.85 -7.63
C PHE A 32 -2.10 -5.23 -7.60
N SER A 33 -1.21 -5.48 -6.62
CA SER A 33 -0.55 -6.79 -6.48
C SER A 33 -1.56 -7.88 -6.12
N LEU A 34 -2.46 -7.62 -5.17
CA LEU A 34 -3.49 -8.60 -4.81
C LEU A 34 -4.50 -8.81 -5.93
N LYS A 35 -4.88 -7.74 -6.65
CA LYS A 35 -5.73 -7.85 -7.85
C LYS A 35 -5.08 -8.71 -8.95
N LYS A 36 -3.75 -8.68 -9.06
CA LYS A 36 -2.99 -9.55 -9.97
C LYS A 36 -2.98 -11.00 -9.48
N THR A 37 -2.90 -11.23 -8.17
CA THR A 37 -3.02 -12.58 -7.56
C THR A 37 -4.37 -13.22 -7.87
N PHE A 38 -5.47 -12.47 -7.80
CA PHE A 38 -6.81 -12.98 -8.14
C PHE A 38 -6.98 -13.43 -9.59
N ARG A 39 -6.03 -13.09 -10.48
CA ARG A 39 -5.98 -13.60 -11.86
C ARG A 39 -5.11 -14.86 -12.00
N ASN A 40 -4.84 -15.56 -10.89
CA ASN A 40 -3.97 -16.74 -10.81
C ASN A 40 -2.54 -16.51 -11.34
N CYS A 41 -2.03 -15.29 -11.16
CA CYS A 41 -0.68 -14.94 -11.57
C CYS A 41 0.29 -15.11 -10.39
N LEU A 42 1.25 -16.04 -10.51
CA LEU A 42 2.29 -16.29 -9.50
C LEU A 42 3.09 -15.03 -9.16
N GLU A 43 3.28 -14.13 -10.13
CA GLU A 43 3.95 -12.85 -9.92
C GLU A 43 3.19 -12.00 -8.90
N GLY A 44 1.85 -11.98 -8.95
CA GLY A 44 1.02 -11.24 -7.99
C GLY A 44 1.21 -11.77 -6.57
N LEU A 45 1.26 -13.09 -6.42
CA LEU A 45 1.51 -13.74 -5.13
C LEU A 45 2.88 -13.36 -4.58
N PHE A 46 3.93 -13.39 -5.41
CA PHE A 46 5.28 -13.03 -4.99
C PHE A 46 5.37 -11.56 -4.54
N LEU A 47 4.70 -10.66 -5.27
CA LEU A 47 4.67 -9.22 -4.94
C LEU A 47 4.00 -8.96 -3.58
N VAL A 48 2.88 -9.61 -3.29
CA VAL A 48 2.19 -9.48 -1.99
C VAL A 48 3.06 -10.05 -0.87
N SER A 49 3.54 -11.29 -1.02
CA SER A 49 4.32 -11.98 0.01
C SER A 49 5.61 -11.22 0.35
N PHE A 50 6.37 -10.81 -0.67
CA PHE A 50 7.62 -10.08 -0.48
C PHE A 50 7.39 -8.73 0.18
N SER A 51 6.34 -7.99 -0.20
CA SER A 51 6.02 -6.68 0.36
C SER A 51 5.61 -6.76 1.83
N VAL A 52 4.84 -7.79 2.22
CA VAL A 52 4.45 -8.03 3.61
C VAL A 52 5.66 -8.45 4.46
N ILE A 53 6.46 -9.41 3.99
CA ILE A 53 7.65 -9.89 4.71
C ILE A 53 8.63 -8.74 4.94
N LYS A 54 8.92 -7.96 3.90
CA LYS A 54 9.78 -6.77 4.00
C LYS A 54 9.26 -5.80 5.07
N GLY A 55 7.97 -5.45 5.02
CA GLY A 55 7.40 -4.49 5.96
C GLY A 55 7.45 -4.97 7.42
N ILE A 56 7.20 -6.25 7.67
CA ILE A 56 7.29 -6.85 9.00
C ILE A 56 8.75 -6.87 9.49
N LEU A 57 9.69 -7.21 8.61
CA LEU A 57 11.12 -7.22 8.95
C LEU A 57 11.61 -5.82 9.34
N GLU A 58 11.21 -4.80 8.58
CA GLU A 58 11.53 -3.39 8.87
C GLU A 58 10.91 -2.92 10.19
N TYR A 59 9.72 -3.42 10.55
CA TYR A 59 9.06 -3.11 11.82
C TYR A 59 9.73 -3.78 13.02
N ILE A 60 10.16 -5.04 12.90
CA ILE A 60 10.79 -5.80 13.99
C ILE A 60 12.22 -5.33 14.25
N TYR A 61 13.03 -5.16 13.21
CA TYR A 61 14.46 -4.87 13.36
C TYR A 61 14.76 -3.36 13.50
N GLY A 62 13.80 -2.50 13.14
CA GLY A 62 13.89 -1.05 13.26
C GLY A 62 14.99 -0.41 12.39
N ALA A 63 14.89 0.89 12.16
CA ALA A 63 16.03 1.69 11.69
C ALA A 63 16.98 1.94 12.87
N SER A 64 18.30 1.93 12.66
CA SER A 64 19.28 2.11 13.74
C SER A 64 19.00 3.40 14.56
N GLU A 65 19.27 3.37 15.88
CA GLU A 65 18.87 4.42 16.84
C GLU A 65 19.22 5.85 16.42
N LEU A 66 20.30 6.03 15.66
CA LEU A 66 20.80 7.32 15.20
C LEU A 66 19.93 7.93 14.08
N ILE A 67 19.23 7.12 13.28
CA ILE A 67 18.35 7.54 12.17
C ILE A 67 16.91 7.74 12.67
N SER A 68 16.47 6.96 13.65
CA SER A 68 15.13 7.08 14.25
C SER A 68 14.87 8.47 14.85
N ARG A 69 15.92 9.09 15.40
CA ARG A 69 15.87 10.42 16.05
C ARG A 69 15.88 11.61 15.08
N ILE A 70 16.38 11.43 13.86
CA ILE A 70 16.55 12.52 12.87
C ILE A 70 15.35 12.61 11.90
N ILE A 71 14.68 11.49 11.62
CA ILE A 71 13.67 11.42 10.55
C ILE A 71 12.35 10.76 10.97
N GLY A 72 12.10 10.48 12.25
CA GLY A 72 10.85 9.80 12.65
C GLY A 72 10.66 8.45 11.95
N ALA A 73 11.75 7.69 11.76
CA ALA A 73 11.78 6.50 10.91
C ALA A 73 10.76 5.42 11.30
N HIS A 74 10.37 5.36 12.57
CA HIS A 74 9.30 4.50 13.06
C HIS A 74 7.95 4.79 12.38
N ILE A 75 7.61 6.08 12.28
CA ILE A 75 6.34 6.58 11.71
C ILE A 75 6.26 6.28 10.21
N ALA A 76 7.41 6.24 9.52
CA ALA A 76 7.47 5.91 8.10
C ALA A 76 7.19 4.41 7.83
N VAL A 77 7.76 3.51 8.64
CA VAL A 77 7.53 2.07 8.52
C VAL A 77 6.07 1.74 8.88
N GLU A 78 5.55 2.35 9.93
CA GLU A 78 4.12 2.24 10.31
C GLU A 78 3.21 2.71 9.18
N ALA A 79 3.51 3.86 8.56
CA ALA A 79 2.74 4.37 7.43
C ALA A 79 2.80 3.42 6.21
N HIS A 80 3.95 2.78 5.93
CA HIS A 80 4.08 1.81 4.84
C HIS A 80 3.24 0.56 5.08
N LEU A 81 3.31 0.01 6.30
CA LEU A 81 2.53 -1.17 6.69
C LEU A 81 1.03 -0.90 6.65
N LEU A 82 0.59 0.20 7.26
CA LEU A 82 -0.83 0.61 7.25
C LEU A 82 -1.32 0.84 5.82
N GLY A 83 -0.50 1.52 5.01
CA GLY A 83 -0.78 1.73 3.59
C GLY A 83 -1.00 0.41 2.86
N LEU A 84 -0.02 -0.51 2.93
CA LEU A 84 -0.07 -1.84 2.33
C LEU A 84 -1.32 -2.61 2.76
N SER A 85 -1.59 -2.66 4.07
CA SER A 85 -2.76 -3.35 4.63
C SER A 85 -4.07 -2.82 4.06
N LEU A 86 -4.26 -1.50 4.02
CA LEU A 86 -5.46 -0.89 3.45
C LEU A 86 -5.63 -1.22 1.96
N GLY A 87 -4.53 -1.23 1.20
CA GLY A 87 -4.53 -1.64 -0.20
C GLY A 87 -5.00 -3.07 -0.43
N LEU A 88 -4.49 -4.00 0.37
CA LEU A 88 -4.88 -5.41 0.32
C LEU A 88 -6.36 -5.60 0.72
N ILE A 89 -6.81 -4.93 1.77
CA ILE A 89 -8.22 -4.97 2.21
C ILE A 89 -9.14 -4.46 1.11
N PHE A 90 -8.82 -3.31 0.50
CA PHE A 90 -9.66 -2.72 -0.54
C PHE A 90 -9.76 -3.61 -1.78
N SER A 91 -8.65 -4.19 -2.23
CA SER A 91 -8.65 -5.13 -3.35
C SER A 91 -9.48 -6.39 -3.04
N SER A 92 -9.43 -6.87 -1.80
CA SER A 92 -10.21 -8.03 -1.37
C SER A 92 -11.71 -7.73 -1.40
N ILE A 93 -12.14 -6.60 -0.84
CA ILE A 93 -13.54 -6.16 -0.83
C ILE A 93 -14.08 -6.04 -2.26
N GLU A 94 -13.33 -5.38 -3.16
CA GLU A 94 -13.73 -5.25 -4.57
C GLU A 94 -13.94 -6.62 -5.23
N PHE A 95 -13.02 -7.56 -5.02
CA PHE A 95 -13.10 -8.91 -5.58
C PHE A 95 -14.34 -9.67 -5.08
N PHE A 96 -14.60 -9.66 -3.77
CA PHE A 96 -15.78 -10.32 -3.20
C PHE A 96 -17.09 -9.68 -3.67
N ALA A 97 -17.16 -8.34 -3.72
CA ALA A 97 -18.34 -7.63 -4.20
C ALA A 97 -18.65 -7.97 -5.68
N LYS A 98 -17.62 -8.03 -6.53
CA LYS A 98 -17.78 -8.35 -7.95
C LYS A 98 -18.23 -9.79 -8.17
N ASN A 99 -17.67 -10.74 -7.42
CA ASN A 99 -18.03 -12.15 -7.54
C ASN A 99 -19.47 -12.41 -7.07
N LYS A 100 -19.92 -11.74 -6.01
CA LYS A 100 -21.31 -11.81 -5.53
C LYS A 100 -22.30 -11.24 -6.55
N HIS A 101 -21.95 -10.15 -7.23
CA HIS A 101 -22.81 -9.59 -8.28
C HIS A 101 -22.93 -10.55 -9.48
N LEU A 102 -21.83 -11.18 -9.89
CA LEU A 102 -21.80 -12.11 -11.02
C LEU A 102 -22.64 -13.37 -10.75
N SER A 103 -22.65 -13.89 -9.52
CA SER A 103 -23.48 -15.05 -9.16
C SER A 103 -24.97 -14.74 -9.21
N ILE A 104 -25.39 -13.55 -8.74
CA ILE A 104 -26.80 -13.12 -8.74
C ILE A 104 -27.32 -12.90 -10.17
N SER A 105 -26.45 -12.43 -11.09
CA SER A 105 -26.85 -12.24 -12.50
C SER A 105 -27.07 -13.56 -13.24
N LYS A 106 -26.30 -14.61 -12.91
CA LYS A 106 -26.45 -15.95 -13.53
C LYS A 106 -27.68 -16.71 -13.06
N GLU A 107 -28.20 -16.41 -11.88
CA GLU A 107 -29.44 -17.03 -11.35
C GLU A 107 -30.70 -16.45 -12.02
N LYS A 108 -30.58 -15.34 -12.77
CA LYS A 108 -31.69 -14.66 -13.44
C LYS A 108 -31.78 -14.96 -14.95
N GLU A 109 -30.81 -15.65 -15.53
CA GLU A 109 -30.83 -16.17 -16.92
C GLU A 109 -31.31 -17.62 -16.94
#